data_AF-A0A2N3GDG5-F1
#
_entry.id   AF-A0A2N3GDG5-F1
#
_cell.length_a   1.000
_cell.length_b   1.000
_cell.length_c   1.000
_cell.angle_alpha   90.00
_cell.angle_beta   90.00
_cell.angle_gamma   90.00
#
_symmetry.space_group_name_H-M   'P 1'
#
loop_
_entity.id
_entity.type
_entity.pdbx_description
1 polymer ?
#
loop_
_entity_poly.entity_id
_entity_poly.type
_entity_poly.pdbx_seq_one_letter_code
_entity_poly.pdbx_strand_id
1 'polypeptide(L)'
;MSDVFNVLMVGVGGQGIVLASDIVAEAAALAGLDAKKSEIHGMSRRGGPVFSHVRFGERVYAPVIDLGQAHVILAMEPMELLRWSAWARPDAAACYLAEPILPVGVDEYPDGLDAEIDRLFARVVRVELGEIRRTVPLKVRNTALLGAASVFFPLEPLYVQQALEALSPRGTYEANQAAFDIGRGLAEQQLSGVSHVE
;
A
#
# COMPACT_ATOMS: atom_id res chain seq x y z
N MET A 1 -25.65 -5.65 0.10
CA MET A 1 -24.92 -4.39 -0.07
C MET A 1 -23.47 -4.80 0.02
N SER A 2 -22.68 -4.70 -1.05
CA SER A 2 -21.25 -4.90 -0.88
C SER A 2 -20.70 -3.76 -0.03
N ASP A 3 -20.03 -4.12 1.07
CA ASP A 3 -19.40 -3.13 1.94
C ASP A 3 -18.28 -2.42 1.16
N VAL A 4 -18.21 -1.10 1.32
CA VAL A 4 -17.16 -0.28 0.69
C VAL A 4 -15.81 -0.66 1.30
N PHE A 5 -14.90 -1.13 0.47
CA PHE A 5 -13.52 -1.43 0.85
C PHE A 5 -12.67 -0.15 0.86
N ASN A 6 -11.86 0.01 1.90
CA ASN A 6 -11.10 1.24 2.15
C ASN A 6 -9.60 0.92 2.19
N VAL A 7 -8.83 1.51 1.27
CA VAL A 7 -7.37 1.42 1.22
C VAL A 7 -6.79 2.79 1.52
N LEU A 8 -5.97 2.87 2.56
CA LEU A 8 -5.21 4.06 2.90
C LEU A 8 -3.77 3.88 2.46
N MET A 9 -3.24 4.82 1.68
CA MET A 9 -1.84 4.80 1.25
C MET A 9 -1.11 5.99 1.86
N VAL A 10 0.06 5.75 2.45
CA VAL A 10 0.82 6.74 3.22
C VAL A 10 2.30 6.65 2.90
N GLY A 11 3.00 7.76 3.10
CA GLY A 11 4.43 7.85 2.89
C GLY A 11 4.88 9.30 2.80
N VAL A 12 6.04 9.51 2.19
CA VAL A 12 6.64 10.83 2.00
C VAL A 12 6.57 11.27 0.54
N GLY A 13 6.54 12.58 0.33
CA GLY A 13 6.47 13.17 -1.01
C GLY A 13 7.57 12.67 -1.95
N GLY A 14 7.17 12.19 -3.13
CA GLY A 14 8.07 11.65 -4.16
C GLY A 14 8.07 10.13 -4.29
N GLN A 15 7.35 9.40 -3.43
CA GLN A 15 7.27 7.93 -3.50
C GLN A 15 6.18 7.39 -4.44
N GLY A 16 5.42 8.23 -5.16
CA GLY A 16 4.46 7.73 -6.14
C GLY A 16 3.15 7.16 -5.56
N ILE A 17 2.74 7.67 -4.39
CA ILE A 17 1.43 7.39 -3.77
C ILE A 17 0.26 7.72 -4.73
N VAL A 18 0.38 8.81 -5.49
CA VAL A 18 -0.59 9.22 -6.52
C VAL A 18 -0.86 8.06 -7.48
N LEU A 19 0.21 7.54 -8.11
CA LEU A 19 0.11 6.49 -9.11
C LEU A 19 -0.40 5.18 -8.52
N ALA A 20 0.10 4.79 -7.34
CA ALA A 20 -0.37 3.57 -6.67
C ALA A 20 -1.89 3.64 -6.36
N SER A 21 -2.36 4.80 -5.91
CA SER A 21 -3.79 5.00 -5.63
C SER A 21 -4.65 5.10 -6.89
N ASP A 22 -4.12 5.66 -7.99
CA ASP A 22 -4.79 5.63 -9.30
C ASP A 22 -4.91 4.19 -9.81
N ILE A 23 -3.87 3.36 -9.65
CA ILE A 23 -3.92 1.93 -10.04
C ILE A 23 -5.00 1.18 -9.26
N VAL A 24 -5.13 1.40 -7.94
CA VAL A 24 -6.19 0.72 -7.16
C VAL A 24 -7.58 1.20 -7.55
N ALA A 25 -7.77 2.50 -7.77
CA ALA A 25 -9.05 3.05 -8.20
C ALA A 25 -9.44 2.53 -9.60
N GLU A 26 -8.50 2.49 -10.54
CA GLU A 26 -8.70 1.95 -11.88
C GLU A 26 -8.98 0.44 -11.84
N ALA A 27 -8.26 -0.33 -11.01
CA ALA A 27 -8.52 -1.76 -10.83
C ALA A 27 -9.95 -2.02 -10.34
N ALA A 28 -10.44 -1.22 -9.39
CA ALA A 28 -11.82 -1.30 -8.93
C ALA A 28 -12.82 -0.94 -10.03
N ALA A 29 -12.53 0.09 -10.84
CA ALA A 29 -13.37 0.48 -11.97
C ALA A 29 -13.43 -0.62 -13.05
N LEU A 30 -12.29 -1.25 -13.38
CA LEU A 30 -12.21 -2.39 -14.29
C LEU A 30 -12.98 -3.62 -13.78
N ALA A 31 -13.07 -3.79 -12.46
CA ALA A 31 -13.93 -4.79 -11.81
C ALA A 31 -15.42 -4.41 -11.79
N GLY A 32 -15.81 -3.27 -12.36
CA GLY A 32 -17.19 -2.79 -12.42
C GLY A 32 -17.70 -2.16 -11.13
N LEU A 33 -16.82 -1.75 -10.21
CA LEU A 33 -17.15 -1.11 -8.95
C LEU A 33 -17.11 0.42 -9.06
N ASP A 34 -17.88 1.11 -8.21
CA ASP A 34 -17.71 2.55 -7.99
C ASP A 34 -16.44 2.76 -7.15
N ALA A 35 -15.55 3.64 -7.62
CA ALA A 35 -14.30 3.96 -6.95
C ALA A 35 -14.19 5.47 -6.74
N LYS A 36 -13.79 5.89 -5.54
CA LYS A 36 -13.51 7.29 -5.20
C LYS A 36 -12.17 7.40 -4.51
N LYS A 37 -11.43 8.43 -4.91
CA LYS A 37 -10.12 8.76 -4.36
C LYS A 37 -10.14 10.17 -3.78
N SER A 38 -9.51 10.35 -2.63
CA SER A 38 -9.17 11.67 -2.08
C SER A 38 -7.70 11.68 -1.73
N GLU A 39 -6.99 12.66 -2.25
CA GLU A 39 -5.55 12.77 -2.05
C GLU A 39 -5.19 14.13 -1.45
N ILE A 40 -4.32 14.11 -0.45
CA ILE A 40 -3.76 15.33 0.12
C ILE A 40 -2.24 15.26 -0.03
N HIS A 41 -1.75 16.16 -0.87
CA HIS A 41 -0.35 16.49 -0.94
C HIS A 41 -0.09 17.57 0.11
N GLY A 42 0.73 17.30 1.13
CA GLY A 42 1.22 18.37 1.99
C GLY A 42 1.85 19.49 1.14
N MET A 43 1.77 20.75 1.60
CA MET A 43 2.38 21.89 0.90
C MET A 43 3.90 21.74 0.65
N SER A 44 4.56 20.78 1.32
CA SER A 44 5.95 20.42 1.08
C SER A 44 6.06 19.43 -0.09
N ARG A 45 6.57 19.92 -1.22
CA ARG A 45 6.82 19.10 -2.43
C ARG A 45 7.95 18.07 -2.27
N ARG A 46 8.66 18.03 -1.13
CA ARG A 46 9.71 17.02 -0.80
C ARG A 46 9.79 16.77 0.71
N GLY A 47 9.68 15.50 1.11
CA GLY A 47 9.92 15.07 2.50
C GLY A 47 8.78 15.33 3.50
N GLY A 48 7.65 15.89 3.08
CA GLY A 48 6.44 15.98 3.90
C GLY A 48 5.58 14.72 3.82
N PRO A 49 4.69 14.48 4.80
CA PRO A 49 3.73 13.38 4.75
C PRO A 49 2.77 13.57 3.57
N VAL A 50 2.52 12.50 2.85
CA VAL A 50 1.58 12.41 1.74
C VAL A 50 0.71 11.18 1.95
N PHE A 51 -0.59 11.33 1.67
CA PHE A 51 -1.53 10.23 1.83
C PHE A 51 -2.63 10.29 0.79
N SER A 52 -3.18 9.11 0.48
CA SER A 52 -4.29 8.94 -0.44
C SER A 52 -5.29 7.94 0.12
N HIS A 53 -6.56 8.35 0.13
CA HIS A 53 -7.72 7.53 0.44
C HIS A 53 -8.25 6.93 -0.87
N VAL A 54 -8.41 5.62 -0.93
CA VAL A 54 -9.12 4.94 -2.01
C VAL A 54 -10.25 4.12 -1.42
N ARG A 55 -11.47 4.36 -1.89
CA ARG A 55 -12.69 3.69 -1.45
C ARG A 55 -13.37 3.09 -2.66
N PHE A 56 -13.74 1.81 -2.60
CA PHE A 56 -14.44 1.15 -3.70
C PHE A 56 -15.47 0.11 -3.25
N GLY A 57 -16.53 -0.06 -4.04
CA GLY A 57 -17.63 -1.00 -3.77
C GLY A 57 -18.77 -0.83 -4.76
N GLU A 58 -19.94 -1.44 -4.50
CA GLU A 58 -21.15 -1.26 -5.34
C GLU A 58 -21.52 0.22 -5.50
N ARG A 59 -21.37 1.00 -4.43
CA ARG A 59 -21.65 2.43 -4.41
C ARG A 59 -20.88 3.15 -3.31
N VAL A 60 -20.16 4.21 -3.69
CA VAL A 60 -19.34 5.01 -2.78
C VAL A 60 -19.87 6.43 -2.76
N TYR A 61 -20.24 6.95 -1.58
CA TYR A 61 -20.84 8.28 -1.47
C TYR A 61 -19.83 9.39 -1.16
N ALA A 62 -18.71 9.05 -0.50
CA ALA A 62 -17.69 10.00 -0.07
C ALA A 62 -16.28 9.45 -0.39
N PRO A 63 -15.32 10.31 -0.75
CA PRO A 63 -13.98 9.87 -1.16
C PRO A 63 -12.99 9.73 0.01
N VAL A 64 -13.30 10.26 1.19
CA VAL A 64 -12.43 10.25 2.38
C VAL A 64 -12.82 9.09 3.27
N ILE A 65 -11.86 8.30 3.76
CA ILE A 65 -12.11 7.18 4.69
C ILE A 65 -12.47 7.77 6.06
N ASP A 66 -13.31 7.11 6.86
CA ASP A 66 -13.57 7.57 8.23
C ASP A 66 -12.47 7.03 9.18
N LEU A 67 -12.22 7.72 10.29
CA LEU A 67 -11.25 7.26 11.29
C LEU A 67 -11.62 5.84 11.78
N GLY A 68 -10.63 4.96 11.89
CA GLY A 68 -10.83 3.56 12.27
C GLY A 68 -11.54 2.69 11.22
N GLN A 69 -11.58 3.08 9.94
CA GLN A 69 -12.29 2.35 8.88
C GLN A 69 -11.40 1.86 7.71
N ALA A 70 -10.09 2.10 7.73
CA ALA A 70 -9.18 1.58 6.70
C ALA A 70 -9.04 0.07 6.85
N HIS A 71 -9.36 -0.69 5.80
CA HIS A 71 -9.22 -2.15 5.77
C HIS A 71 -7.77 -2.56 5.54
N VAL A 72 -7.04 -1.76 4.76
CA VAL A 72 -5.63 -1.95 4.46
C VAL A 72 -4.92 -0.61 4.53
N ILE A 73 -3.77 -0.58 5.20
CA ILE A 73 -2.84 0.55 5.12
C ILE A 73 -1.58 0.11 4.35
N LEU A 74 -1.30 0.78 3.23
CA LEU A 74 -0.05 0.66 2.49
C LEU A 74 0.88 1.81 2.88
N ALA A 75 2.03 1.50 3.44
CA ALA A 75 3.00 2.49 3.84
C ALA A 75 4.30 2.34 3.03
N MET A 76 4.66 3.38 2.30
CA MET A 76 5.95 3.44 1.60
C MET A 76 7.11 3.81 2.53
N GLU A 77 6.81 4.08 3.80
CA GLU A 77 7.74 4.49 4.85
C GLU A 77 7.18 3.97 6.20
N PRO A 78 7.96 3.25 7.04
CA PRO A 78 7.41 2.58 8.22
C PRO A 78 6.90 3.52 9.34
N MET A 79 7.52 4.68 9.58
CA MET A 79 7.01 5.65 10.56
C MET A 79 5.65 6.22 10.12
N GLU A 80 5.43 6.39 8.82
CA GLU A 80 4.13 6.81 8.31
C GLU A 80 3.05 5.74 8.56
N LEU A 81 3.37 4.44 8.54
CA LEU A 81 2.41 3.41 8.94
C LEU A 81 1.91 3.64 10.38
N LEU A 82 2.85 3.85 11.32
CA LEU A 82 2.51 4.09 12.71
C LEU A 82 1.76 5.41 12.91
N ARG A 83 2.18 6.48 12.23
CA ARG A 83 1.50 7.80 12.28
C ARG A 83 0.03 7.70 11.88
N TRP A 84 -0.29 6.83 10.92
CA TRP A 84 -1.63 6.67 10.37
C TRP A 84 -2.40 5.46 10.94
N SER A 85 -1.81 4.73 11.90
CA SER A 85 -2.40 3.52 12.50
C SER A 85 -3.80 3.73 13.09
N ALA A 86 -4.13 4.92 13.62
CA ALA A 86 -5.45 5.23 14.16
C ALA A 86 -6.59 5.19 13.11
N TRP A 87 -6.25 5.20 11.81
CA TRP A 87 -7.22 5.04 10.73
C TRP A 87 -7.57 3.58 10.45
N ALA A 88 -6.76 2.64 10.93
CA ALA A 88 -6.99 1.22 10.81
C ALA A 88 -8.23 0.80 11.59
N ARG A 89 -9.05 -0.06 10.99
CA ARG A 89 -10.05 -0.82 11.76
C ARG A 89 -9.38 -1.93 12.59
N PRO A 90 -10.07 -2.52 13.58
CA PRO A 90 -9.48 -3.52 14.47
C PRO A 90 -8.85 -4.74 13.77
N ASP A 91 -9.37 -5.14 12.61
CA ASP A 91 -8.93 -6.29 11.80
C ASP A 91 -8.17 -5.87 10.53
N ALA A 92 -7.72 -4.62 10.46
CA ALA A 92 -7.01 -4.10 9.29
C ALA A 92 -5.71 -4.86 9.03
N ALA A 93 -5.37 -4.97 7.74
CA ALA A 93 -4.05 -5.39 7.33
C ALA A 93 -3.12 -4.19 7.15
N ALA A 94 -1.82 -4.41 7.36
CA ALA A 94 -0.78 -3.45 7.04
C ALA A 94 0.21 -4.06 6.05
N CYS A 95 0.58 -3.27 5.04
CA CYS A 95 1.68 -3.56 4.13
C CYS A 95 2.65 -2.40 4.16
N TYR A 96 3.94 -2.66 4.33
CA TYR A 96 4.91 -1.57 4.30
C TYR A 96 6.22 -1.94 3.63
N LEU A 97 6.86 -0.93 3.03
CA LEU A 97 8.26 -1.02 2.64
C LEU A 97 9.13 -0.76 3.86
N ALA A 98 10.02 -1.69 4.18
CA ALA A 98 11.03 -1.54 5.23
C ALA A 98 12.19 -0.63 4.77
N GLU A 99 11.85 0.55 4.26
CA GLU A 99 12.79 1.59 3.81
C GLU A 99 12.61 2.82 4.71
N PRO A 100 13.39 2.96 5.80
CA PRO A 100 13.30 4.12 6.67
C PRO A 100 13.79 5.37 5.92
N ILE A 101 13.04 6.47 6.03
CA ILE A 101 13.45 7.76 5.49
C ILE A 101 13.52 8.75 6.65
N LEU A 102 14.74 9.14 7.02
CA LEU A 102 14.95 10.16 8.04
C LEU A 102 14.43 11.52 7.57
N PRO A 103 13.53 12.16 8.33
CA PRO A 103 13.20 13.56 8.09
C PRO A 103 14.44 14.46 8.23
N VAL A 104 14.42 15.61 7.57
CA VAL A 104 15.50 16.59 7.69
C VAL A 104 15.60 17.05 9.14
N GLY A 105 16.81 16.94 9.72
CA GLY A 105 17.07 17.33 11.11
C GLY A 105 16.74 16.25 12.15
N VAL A 106 16.43 15.02 11.70
CA VAL A 106 16.34 13.84 12.56
C VAL A 106 17.60 13.00 12.33
N ASP A 107 18.33 12.74 13.41
CA ASP A 107 19.61 12.04 13.34
C ASP A 107 19.45 10.52 13.44
N GLU A 108 18.39 10.05 14.11
CA GLU A 108 18.15 8.64 14.39
C GLU A 108 16.71 8.24 14.07
N TYR A 109 16.57 7.07 13.46
CA TYR A 109 15.29 6.46 13.21
C TYR A 109 14.90 5.67 14.46
N PRO A 110 13.66 5.80 14.99
CA PRO A 110 13.31 5.12 16.23
C PRO A 110 13.51 3.60 16.12
N ASP A 111 13.87 2.97 17.24
CA ASP A 111 13.95 1.51 17.32
C ASP A 111 12.58 0.88 17.55
N GLY A 112 12.46 -0.42 17.27
CA GLY A 112 11.30 -1.22 17.68
C GLY A 112 10.01 -1.00 16.88
N LEU A 113 10.07 -0.31 15.73
CA LEU A 113 8.87 -0.07 14.90
C LEU A 113 8.18 -1.36 14.49
N ASP A 114 8.94 -2.37 14.06
CA ASP A 114 8.35 -3.62 13.58
C ASP A 114 7.51 -4.28 14.69
N ALA A 115 8.02 -4.33 15.92
CA ALA A 115 7.29 -4.88 17.06
C ALA A 115 6.04 -4.07 17.40
N GLU A 116 6.09 -2.74 17.27
CA GLU A 116 4.92 -1.89 17.47
C GLU A 116 3.88 -2.04 16.34
N ILE A 117 4.32 -2.23 15.09
CA ILE A 117 3.45 -2.53 13.94
C ILE A 117 2.76 -3.88 14.17
N ASP A 118 3.50 -4.93 14.53
CA ASP A 118 2.95 -6.26 14.79
C ASP A 118 1.98 -6.26 15.98
N ARG A 119 2.17 -5.37 16.95
CA ARG A 119 1.24 -5.19 18.07
C ARG A 119 -0.08 -4.53 17.64
N LEU A 120 -0.03 -3.63 16.66
CA LEU A 120 -1.18 -2.84 16.22
C LEU A 120 -2.02 -3.53 15.13
N PHE A 121 -1.41 -4.41 14.33
CA PHE A 121 -2.04 -5.04 13.18
C PHE A 121 -1.98 -6.56 13.28
N ALA A 122 -3.14 -7.22 13.13
CA ALA A 122 -3.20 -8.68 13.16
C ALA A 122 -2.59 -9.35 11.91
N ARG A 123 -2.51 -8.60 10.80
CA ARG A 123 -2.03 -9.10 9.51
C ARG A 123 -1.05 -8.09 8.93
N VAL A 124 0.23 -8.43 8.97
CA VAL A 124 1.31 -7.56 8.50
C VAL A 124 2.05 -8.24 7.36
N VAL A 125 2.32 -7.48 6.29
CA VAL A 125 3.27 -7.87 5.25
C VAL A 125 4.36 -6.82 5.18
N ARG A 126 5.59 -7.27 5.41
CA ARG A 126 6.78 -6.45 5.34
C ARG A 126 7.49 -6.72 4.02
N VAL A 127 7.77 -5.66 3.26
CA VAL A 127 8.46 -5.78 1.98
C VAL A 127 9.87 -5.21 2.11
N GLU A 128 10.86 -6.11 2.10
CA GLU A 128 12.27 -5.74 2.19
C GLU A 128 12.87 -5.39 0.83
N LEU A 129 13.64 -4.30 0.76
CA LEU A 129 14.32 -3.92 -0.48
C LEU A 129 15.30 -4.99 -0.95
N GLY A 130 15.88 -5.74 -0.03
CA GLY A 130 16.76 -6.87 -0.31
C GLY A 130 16.09 -8.00 -1.09
N GLU A 131 14.79 -8.20 -0.88
CA GLU A 131 13.98 -9.23 -1.56
C GLU A 131 13.63 -8.79 -2.99
N ILE A 132 13.31 -7.50 -3.16
CA ILE A 132 12.90 -6.96 -4.47
C ILE A 132 14.10 -6.75 -5.41
N ARG A 133 15.19 -6.15 -4.90
CA ARG A 133 16.29 -5.62 -5.73
C ARG A 133 17.08 -6.68 -6.49
N ARG A 134 16.91 -7.96 -6.14
CA ARG A 134 17.57 -9.08 -6.81
C ARG A 134 17.01 -9.34 -8.22
N THR A 135 15.75 -8.96 -8.44
CA THR A 135 15.02 -9.33 -9.65
C THR A 135 14.59 -8.12 -10.47
N VAL A 136 14.25 -7.01 -9.81
CA VAL A 136 13.76 -5.81 -10.48
C VAL A 136 14.47 -4.54 -10.00
N PRO A 137 14.53 -3.47 -10.82
CA PRO A 137 15.13 -2.20 -10.42
C PRO A 137 14.41 -1.56 -9.22
N LEU A 138 15.14 -0.88 -8.32
CA LEU A 138 14.54 -0.22 -7.14
C LEU A 138 13.49 0.85 -7.44
N LYS A 139 13.44 1.37 -8.68
CA LYS A 139 12.41 2.33 -9.12
C LYS A 139 10.98 1.76 -9.09
N VAL A 140 10.81 0.44 -9.14
CA VAL A 140 9.49 -0.24 -9.12
C VAL A 140 9.15 -0.86 -7.77
N ARG A 141 9.89 -0.55 -6.71
CA ARG A 141 9.66 -1.12 -5.36
C ARG A 141 8.26 -0.85 -4.80
N ASN A 142 7.67 0.31 -5.10
CA ASN A 142 6.31 0.64 -4.66
C ASN A 142 5.25 -0.20 -5.37
N THR A 143 5.57 -0.70 -6.56
CA THR A 143 4.73 -1.66 -7.28
C THR A 143 4.81 -3.05 -6.64
N ALA A 144 5.97 -3.44 -6.11
CA ALA A 144 6.06 -4.63 -5.26
C ALA A 144 5.25 -4.47 -3.97
N LEU A 145 5.28 -3.31 -3.31
CA LEU A 145 4.39 -3.04 -2.18
C LEU A 145 2.91 -3.14 -2.57
N LEU A 146 2.52 -2.61 -3.73
CA LEU A 146 1.16 -2.72 -4.24
C LEU A 146 0.78 -4.19 -4.52
N GLY A 147 1.68 -4.97 -5.10
CA GLY A 147 1.54 -6.41 -5.29
C GLY A 147 1.29 -7.14 -3.99
N ALA A 148 2.10 -6.85 -2.97
CA ALA A 148 1.94 -7.41 -1.63
C ALA A 148 0.58 -7.08 -1.03
N ALA A 149 0.14 -5.83 -1.15
CA ALA A 149 -1.16 -5.42 -0.63
C ALA A 149 -2.36 -6.00 -1.38
N SER A 150 -2.19 -6.34 -2.67
CA SER A 150 -3.27 -6.87 -3.50
C SER A 150 -3.88 -8.17 -2.99
N VAL A 151 -3.18 -8.91 -2.11
CA VAL A 151 -3.73 -10.12 -1.48
C VAL A 151 -4.86 -9.82 -0.49
N PHE A 152 -4.96 -8.59 -0.01
CA PHE A 152 -5.99 -8.14 0.93
C PHE A 152 -7.17 -7.50 0.23
N PHE A 153 -7.04 -7.13 -1.05
CA PHE A 153 -8.12 -6.47 -1.78
C PHE A 153 -9.18 -7.51 -2.17
N PRO A 154 -10.47 -7.17 -2.08
CA PRO A 154 -11.55 -8.02 -2.60
C PRO A 154 -11.68 -7.84 -4.12
N LEU A 155 -10.56 -7.99 -4.83
CA LEU A 155 -10.43 -7.85 -6.28
C LEU A 155 -9.59 -9.00 -6.83
N GLU A 156 -9.96 -9.49 -8.00
CA GLU A 156 -9.10 -10.43 -8.72
C GLU A 156 -7.76 -9.76 -9.10
N PRO A 157 -6.62 -10.46 -8.97
CA PRO A 157 -5.31 -9.87 -9.25
C PRO A 157 -5.18 -9.31 -10.67
N LEU A 158 -5.90 -9.93 -11.62
CA LEU A 158 -5.94 -9.51 -13.02
C LEU A 158 -6.36 -8.05 -13.18
N TYR A 159 -7.32 -7.55 -12.39
CA TYR A 159 -7.76 -6.16 -12.50
C TYR A 159 -6.67 -5.17 -12.08
N VAL A 160 -5.89 -5.52 -11.06
CA VAL A 160 -4.76 -4.70 -10.63
C VAL A 160 -3.63 -4.73 -11.66
N GLN A 161 -3.38 -5.88 -12.27
CA GLN A 161 -2.40 -6.02 -13.36
C GLN A 161 -2.82 -5.25 -14.62
N GLN A 162 -4.10 -5.27 -14.99
CA GLN A 162 -4.63 -4.48 -16.11
C GLN A 162 -4.53 -2.97 -15.85
N ALA A 163 -4.88 -2.52 -14.64
CA ALA A 163 -4.70 -1.13 -14.24
C ALA A 163 -3.22 -0.72 -14.24
N LEU A 164 -2.34 -1.63 -13.80
CA LEU A 164 -0.90 -1.43 -13.83
C LEU A 164 -0.38 -1.27 -15.26
N GLU A 165 -0.86 -2.08 -16.22
CA GLU A 165 -0.52 -1.95 -17.63
C GLU A 165 -0.98 -0.61 -18.22
N ALA A 166 -2.22 -0.20 -17.91
CA ALA A 166 -2.82 1.02 -18.42
C ALA A 166 -2.12 2.29 -17.91
N LEU A 167 -1.68 2.29 -16.64
CA LEU A 167 -1.19 3.50 -15.96
C LEU A 167 0.33 3.55 -15.79
N SER A 168 1.04 2.43 -15.96
CA SER A 168 2.50 2.42 -15.87
C SER A 168 3.11 3.36 -16.93
N PRO A 169 4.17 4.12 -16.57
CA PRO A 169 4.92 4.90 -17.55
C PRO A 169 5.38 4.04 -18.74
N ARG A 170 5.35 4.62 -19.95
CA ARG A 170 5.72 3.92 -21.19
C ARG A 170 7.06 3.20 -21.06
N GLY A 171 7.10 1.93 -21.47
CA GLY A 171 8.31 1.09 -21.43
C GLY A 171 8.70 0.61 -20.03
N THR A 172 7.86 0.80 -19.01
CA THR A 172 8.15 0.32 -17.65
C THR A 172 7.24 -0.82 -17.18
N TYR A 173 6.25 -1.22 -17.99
CA TYR A 173 5.26 -2.23 -17.61
C TYR A 173 5.88 -3.55 -17.19
N GLU A 174 6.77 -4.16 -17.99
CA GLU A 174 7.37 -5.46 -17.65
C GLU A 174 8.07 -5.48 -16.29
N ALA A 175 8.84 -4.42 -15.98
CA ALA A 175 9.51 -4.29 -14.69
C ALA A 175 8.50 -4.10 -13.54
N ASN A 176 7.43 -3.34 -13.78
CA ASN A 176 6.36 -3.14 -12.80
C ASN A 176 5.56 -4.42 -12.56
N GLN A 177 5.22 -5.15 -13.62
CA GLN A 177 4.52 -6.43 -13.55
C GLN A 177 5.33 -7.46 -12.76
N ALA A 178 6.62 -7.60 -13.08
CA ALA A 178 7.51 -8.48 -12.32
C ALA A 178 7.60 -8.06 -10.83
N ALA A 179 7.66 -6.75 -10.54
CA ALA A 179 7.66 -6.25 -9.17
C ALA A 179 6.36 -6.58 -8.44
N PHE A 180 5.21 -6.39 -9.09
CA PHE A 180 3.89 -6.72 -8.57
C PHE A 180 3.81 -8.21 -8.20
N ASP A 181 4.22 -9.09 -9.11
CA ASP A 181 4.16 -10.54 -8.88
C ASP A 181 5.08 -10.99 -7.74
N ILE A 182 6.29 -10.41 -7.64
CA ILE A 182 7.21 -10.65 -6.51
C ILE A 182 6.55 -10.23 -5.20
N GLY A 183 6.01 -9.01 -5.15
CA GLY A 183 5.36 -8.48 -3.96
C GLY A 183 4.20 -9.35 -3.50
N ARG A 184 3.35 -9.78 -4.44
CA ARG A 184 2.23 -10.67 -4.15
C ARG A 184 2.70 -12.02 -3.59
N GLY A 185 3.72 -12.63 -4.20
CA GLY A 185 4.30 -13.89 -3.73
C GLY A 185 4.91 -13.78 -2.33
N LEU A 186 5.59 -12.67 -2.01
CA LEU A 186 6.11 -12.40 -0.66
C LEU A 186 5.00 -12.35 0.38
N ALA A 187 3.90 -11.67 0.06
CA ALA A 187 2.75 -11.57 0.94
C ALA A 187 2.10 -12.94 1.22
N GLU A 188 1.91 -13.75 0.18
CA GLU A 188 1.35 -15.11 0.30
C GLU A 188 2.24 -16.02 1.18
N GLN A 189 3.57 -15.90 1.05
CA GLN A 189 4.54 -16.64 1.88
C GLN A 189 4.50 -16.20 3.35
N GLN A 190 4.50 -14.88 3.61
CA GLN A 190 4.47 -14.37 4.99
C GLN A 190 3.16 -14.74 5.69
N LEU A 191 2.03 -14.60 5.00
CA LEU A 191 0.71 -14.91 5.58
C LEU A 191 0.48 -16.41 5.81
N SER A 192 1.06 -17.28 4.97
CA SER A 192 1.00 -18.74 5.19
C SER A 192 1.93 -19.19 6.31
N GLY A 193 3.09 -18.55 6.48
CA GLY A 193 4.03 -18.83 7.57
C GLY A 193 3.50 -18.52 8.97
N VAL A 194 2.60 -17.54 9.10
CA VAL A 194 1.96 -17.17 10.38
C VAL A 194 0.93 -18.22 10.84
N SER A 195 0.42 -19.07 9.95
CA SER A 195 -0.62 -20.07 10.27
C SER A 195 -0.11 -21.36 10.92
N HIS A 196 1.20 -21.49 11.17
CA HIS A 196 1.84 -22.72 11.69
C HIS A 196 2.51 -22.57 13.07
N VAL A 197 2.18 -21.51 13.81
CA VAL A 197 2.62 -21.33 15.21
C VAL A 197 1.39 -21.36 16.12
N GLU A 198 0.90 -22.57 16.40
CA GLU A 198 0.03 -22.89 17.55
C GLU A 198 0.81 -23.76 18.54
#